data_AF-A0A094J9Z9-F1
#
_entry.id   AF-A0A094J9Z9-F1
#
_cell.length_a   1.000
_cell.length_b   1.000
_cell.length_c   1.000
_cell.angle_alpha   90.00
_cell.angle_beta   90.00
_cell.angle_gamma   90.00
#
_symmetry.space_group_name_H-M   'P 1'
#
loop_
_entity.id
_entity.type
_entity.pdbx_description
1 polymer ?
#
loop_
_entity_poly.entity_id
_entity_poly.type
_entity_poly.pdbx_seq_one_letter_code
_entity_poly.pdbx_strand_id
1 'polypeptide(L)'
;EPEPEPEPEPKASTDVLADIDISWGNASLQKAFERWPVATSAVAQHEALLAIVAECYKQRKNAPYLQLGAQLAPQYQKVFAASRELQLSRDPKAEFKGVGFMQLSTLCADSGEFAKAISLCQAAIGYGLQDGTVSGFEGRIQRIEKARDKAKG
;
A
#
# COMPACT_ATOMS: atom_id res chain seq x y z
N GLU A 1 46.56 14.62 -3.13
CA GLU A 1 45.52 13.80 -3.77
C GLU A 1 44.19 14.49 -3.56
N PRO A 2 43.34 14.67 -4.59
CA PRO A 2 41.97 15.08 -4.37
C PRO A 2 41.14 13.86 -3.94
N GLU A 3 40.54 13.92 -2.76
CA GLU A 3 39.49 12.98 -2.34
C GLU A 3 38.29 13.12 -3.30
N PRO A 4 37.69 12.01 -3.77
CA PRO A 4 36.48 12.08 -4.57
C PRO A 4 35.32 12.60 -3.70
N GLU A 5 34.78 13.76 -4.07
CA GLU A 5 33.47 14.22 -3.59
C GLU A 5 32.43 13.14 -3.85
N PRO A 6 31.57 12.77 -2.88
CA PRO A 6 30.48 11.85 -3.14
C PRO A 6 29.52 12.49 -4.16
N GLU A 7 29.36 11.81 -5.31
CA GLU A 7 28.34 12.13 -6.30
C GLU A 7 26.97 12.26 -5.62
N PRO A 8 26.16 13.30 -5.95
CA PRO A 8 24.80 13.40 -5.46
C PRO A 8 23.98 12.23 -6.03
N GLU A 9 23.64 11.27 -5.18
CA GLU A 9 22.69 10.21 -5.50
C GLU A 9 21.38 10.81 -6.05
N PRO A 10 20.75 10.18 -7.05
CA PRO A 10 19.70 10.77 -7.86
C PRO A 10 18.50 11.22 -7.02
N LYS A 11 18.20 12.52 -7.09
CA LYS A 11 16.97 13.12 -6.56
C LYS A 11 15.73 12.53 -7.25
N ALA A 12 14.65 12.46 -6.46
CA ALA A 12 13.26 12.26 -6.84
C ALA A 12 12.78 10.81 -7.03
N SER A 13 12.70 10.06 -5.92
CA SER A 13 11.44 9.35 -5.68
C SER A 13 10.44 10.39 -5.20
N THR A 14 9.50 10.80 -6.06
CA THR A 14 8.38 11.65 -5.68
C THR A 14 7.63 10.94 -4.56
N ASP A 15 7.93 11.34 -3.33
CA ASP A 15 7.36 10.74 -2.15
C ASP A 15 5.92 11.24 -2.03
N VAL A 16 4.99 10.45 -2.58
CA VAL A 16 3.56 10.82 -2.62
C VAL A 16 2.98 11.11 -1.25
N LEU A 17 3.64 10.69 -0.16
CA LEU A 17 3.21 10.91 1.21
C LEU A 17 3.76 12.20 1.83
N ALA A 18 4.85 12.76 1.30
CA ALA A 18 5.52 13.92 1.89
C ALA A 18 4.68 15.21 1.82
N ASP A 19 3.86 15.36 0.77
CA ASP A 19 3.06 16.56 0.53
C ASP A 19 1.58 16.41 0.96
N ILE A 20 1.21 15.29 1.60
CA ILE A 20 -0.18 15.07 2.04
C ILE A 20 -0.42 15.78 3.37
N ASP A 21 -1.30 16.78 3.37
CA ASP A 21 -1.85 17.34 4.60
C ASP A 21 -2.76 16.31 5.30
N ILE A 22 -2.33 15.87 6.49
CA ILE A 22 -3.03 14.92 7.35
C ILE A 22 -3.47 15.54 8.68
N SER A 23 -3.49 16.87 8.79
CA SER A 23 -3.95 17.61 9.99
C SER A 23 -5.39 17.27 10.39
N TRP A 24 -6.24 16.88 9.42
CA TRP A 24 -7.60 16.39 9.63
C TRP A 24 -7.67 14.96 10.19
N GLY A 25 -6.56 14.23 10.14
CA GLY A 25 -6.44 12.86 10.60
C GLY A 25 -6.47 12.74 12.12
N ASN A 26 -6.88 11.57 12.62
CA ASN A 26 -6.81 11.26 14.04
C ASN A 26 -5.35 11.05 14.48
N ALA A 27 -5.12 11.00 15.79
CA ALA A 27 -3.78 10.78 16.34
C ALA A 27 -3.10 9.50 15.85
N SER A 28 -3.87 8.45 15.51
CA SER A 28 -3.32 7.20 14.97
C SER A 28 -2.78 7.37 13.55
N LEU A 29 -3.50 8.11 12.69
CA LEU A 29 -3.07 8.42 11.33
C LEU A 29 -1.83 9.32 11.37
N GLN A 30 -1.85 10.37 12.19
CA GLN A 30 -0.73 11.29 12.35
C GLN A 30 0.53 10.54 12.80
N LYS A 31 0.44 9.70 13.83
CA LYS A 31 1.54 8.84 14.30
C LYS A 31 2.04 7.85 13.25
N ALA A 32 1.17 7.37 12.36
CA ALA A 32 1.59 6.48 11.27
C ALA A 32 2.38 7.26 10.21
N PHE A 33 1.97 8.48 9.88
CA PHE A 33 2.69 9.37 8.96
C PHE A 33 4.04 9.83 9.50
N GLU A 34 4.17 10.10 10.80
CA GLU A 34 5.45 10.45 11.44
C GLU A 34 6.55 9.39 11.27
N ARG A 35 6.17 8.12 11.07
CA ARG A 35 7.12 7.01 10.87
C ARG A 35 7.68 6.96 9.45
N TRP A 36 6.95 7.50 8.49
CA TRP A 36 7.32 7.45 7.08
C TRP A 36 8.63 8.21 6.76
N PRO A 37 8.83 9.49 7.15
CA PRO A 37 10.04 10.24 6.80
C PRO A 37 11.32 9.70 7.46
N VAL A 38 11.19 8.94 8.57
CA VAL A 38 12.32 8.33 9.27
C VAL A 38 12.59 6.88 8.85
N ALA A 39 11.79 6.33 7.92
CA ALA A 39 11.95 4.97 7.43
C ALA A 39 13.07 4.89 6.38
N THR A 40 14.25 4.43 6.81
CA THR A 40 15.48 4.39 5.99
C THR A 40 15.67 3.10 5.19
N SER A 41 14.76 2.12 5.30
CA SER A 41 14.83 0.86 4.56
C SER A 41 13.49 0.51 3.93
N ALA A 42 13.51 -0.28 2.85
CA ALA A 42 12.29 -0.73 2.19
C ALA A 42 11.34 -1.49 3.14
N VAL A 43 11.90 -2.25 4.10
CA VAL A 43 11.11 -2.94 5.14
C VAL A 43 10.45 -1.93 6.08
N ALA A 44 11.20 -0.96 6.60
CA ALA A 44 10.64 0.07 7.48
C ALA A 44 9.59 0.94 6.77
N GLN A 45 9.82 1.26 5.49
CA GLN A 45 8.86 1.99 4.65
C GLN A 45 7.59 1.16 4.45
N HIS A 46 7.72 -0.14 4.20
CA HIS A 46 6.58 -1.03 4.06
C HIS A 46 5.75 -1.11 5.34
N GLU A 47 6.39 -1.22 6.50
CA GLU A 47 5.73 -1.23 7.81
C GLU A 47 5.01 0.09 8.11
N ALA A 48 5.67 1.23 7.85
CA ALA A 48 5.08 2.55 8.03
C ALA A 48 3.85 2.73 7.14
N LEU A 49 3.97 2.40 5.85
CA LEU A 49 2.86 2.52 4.91
C LEU A 49 1.72 1.55 5.21
N LEU A 50 2.03 0.33 5.67
CA LEU A 50 1.02 -0.63 6.12
C LEU A 50 0.23 -0.09 7.31
N ALA A 51 0.86 0.62 8.24
CA ALA A 51 0.16 1.24 9.37
C ALA A 51 -0.80 2.35 8.91
N ILE A 52 -0.39 3.17 7.93
CA ILE A 52 -1.25 4.22 7.33
C ILE A 52 -2.47 3.58 6.64
N VAL A 53 -2.24 2.56 5.81
CA VAL A 53 -3.29 1.82 5.11
C VAL A 53 -4.27 1.18 6.10
N ALA A 54 -3.76 0.59 7.18
CA ALA A 54 -4.59 -0.03 8.21
C ALA A 54 -5.51 0.99 8.90
N GLU A 55 -5.04 2.21 9.16
CA GLU A 55 -5.88 3.26 9.72
C GLU A 55 -6.92 3.77 8.72
N CYS A 56 -6.53 3.98 7.46
CA CYS A 56 -7.47 4.35 6.39
C CYS A 56 -8.57 3.29 6.24
N TYR A 57 -8.22 2.01 6.29
CA TYR A 57 -9.17 0.90 6.19
C TYR A 57 -10.16 0.83 7.36
N LYS A 58 -9.70 1.08 8.60
CA LYS A 58 -10.59 1.16 9.77
C LYS A 58 -11.61 2.28 9.62
N GLN A 59 -11.17 3.41 9.06
CA GLN A 59 -11.97 4.61 8.88
C GLN A 59 -12.61 4.72 7.49
N ARG A 60 -12.67 3.64 6.71
CA ARG A 60 -13.10 3.68 5.28
C ARG A 60 -14.51 4.23 5.00
N LYS A 61 -15.35 4.36 6.04
CA LYS A 61 -16.66 5.02 5.95
C LYS A 61 -16.57 6.56 5.96
N ASN A 62 -15.42 7.10 6.33
CA ASN A 62 -15.11 8.53 6.32
C ASN A 62 -14.38 8.86 5.01
N ALA A 63 -14.97 9.78 4.22
CA ALA A 63 -14.54 10.05 2.85
C ALA A 63 -13.06 10.47 2.73
N PRO A 64 -12.53 11.42 3.53
CA PRO A 64 -11.10 11.73 3.59
C PRO A 64 -10.18 10.51 3.74
N TYR A 65 -10.48 9.59 4.67
CA TYR A 65 -9.66 8.38 4.88
C TYR A 65 -9.77 7.41 3.70
N LEU A 66 -10.97 7.26 3.14
CA LEU A 66 -11.21 6.40 1.98
C LEU A 66 -10.40 6.88 0.77
N GLN A 67 -10.48 8.18 0.46
CA GLN A 67 -9.78 8.79 -0.66
C GLN A 67 -8.27 8.76 -0.47
N LEU A 68 -7.77 9.07 0.74
CA LEU A 68 -6.36 8.95 1.06
C LEU A 68 -5.87 7.50 0.85
N GLY A 69 -6.56 6.53 1.45
CA GLY A 69 -6.19 5.13 1.36
C GLY A 69 -6.14 4.60 -0.08
N ALA A 70 -7.10 4.97 -0.92
CA ALA A 70 -7.12 4.59 -2.33
C ALA A 70 -5.93 5.16 -3.13
N GLN A 71 -5.50 6.38 -2.81
CA GLN A 71 -4.34 7.03 -3.47
C GLN A 71 -3.01 6.33 -3.14
N LEU A 72 -2.89 5.63 -2.01
CA LEU A 72 -1.67 4.96 -1.59
C LEU A 72 -1.37 3.66 -2.34
N ALA A 73 -2.33 3.13 -3.10
CA ALA A 73 -2.20 1.82 -3.76
C ALA A 73 -0.92 1.67 -4.63
N PRO A 74 -0.57 2.62 -5.53
CA PRO A 74 0.63 2.49 -6.36
C PRO A 74 1.92 2.52 -5.54
N GLN A 75 1.99 3.38 -4.51
CA GLN A 75 3.15 3.49 -3.64
C GLN A 75 3.33 2.22 -2.82
N TYR A 76 2.23 1.65 -2.32
CA TYR A 76 2.27 0.40 -1.57
C TYR A 76 2.83 -0.76 -2.39
N GLN A 77 2.43 -0.90 -3.65
CA GLN A 77 2.95 -1.96 -4.52
C GLN A 77 4.47 -1.85 -4.72
N LYS A 78 4.97 -0.63 -4.97
CA LYS A 78 6.42 -0.37 -5.13
C LYS A 78 7.20 -0.72 -3.86
N VAL A 79 6.74 -0.20 -2.72
CA VAL A 79 7.41 -0.39 -1.43
C VAL A 79 7.33 -1.85 -0.97
N PHE A 80 6.20 -2.53 -1.18
CA PHE A 80 6.06 -3.96 -0.90
C PHE A 80 7.03 -4.79 -1.74
N ALA A 81 7.15 -4.52 -3.04
CA ALA A 81 8.05 -5.25 -3.92
C ALA A 81 9.51 -5.11 -3.48
N ALA A 82 9.96 -3.88 -3.19
CA ALA A 82 11.32 -3.63 -2.69
C ALA A 82 11.58 -4.27 -1.32
N SER A 83 10.61 -4.18 -0.40
CA SER A 83 10.68 -4.83 0.92
C SER A 83 10.78 -6.35 0.80
N ARG A 84 9.99 -6.94 -0.10
CA ARG A 84 9.98 -8.38 -0.37
C ARG A 84 11.30 -8.85 -0.96
N GLU A 85 11.83 -8.14 -1.94
CA GLU A 85 13.12 -8.46 -2.56
C GLU A 85 14.26 -8.45 -1.54
N LEU A 86 14.34 -7.40 -0.71
CA LEU A 86 15.35 -7.28 0.34
C LEU A 86 15.22 -8.38 1.41
N GLN A 87 13.99 -8.78 1.74
CA GLN A 87 13.76 -9.88 2.69
C GLN A 87 14.15 -11.23 2.09
N LEU A 88 13.78 -11.51 0.84
CA LEU A 88 14.13 -12.75 0.15
C LEU A 88 15.64 -12.89 -0.11
N SER A 89 16.36 -11.79 -0.31
CA SER A 89 17.81 -11.81 -0.44
C SER A 89 18.53 -12.19 0.85
N ARG A 90 17.87 -11.99 2.01
CA ARG A 90 18.38 -12.32 3.34
C ARG A 90 17.91 -13.70 3.81
N ASP A 91 16.65 -14.02 3.54
CA ASP A 91 16.02 -15.29 3.85
C ASP A 91 15.10 -15.71 2.68
N PRO A 92 15.53 -16.69 1.85
CA PRO A 92 14.72 -17.20 0.75
C PRO A 92 13.39 -17.83 1.16
N LYS A 93 13.20 -18.14 2.45
CA LYS A 93 11.98 -18.71 3.01
C LYS A 93 11.09 -17.67 3.71
N ALA A 94 11.41 -16.38 3.60
CA ALA A 94 10.61 -15.32 4.18
C ALA A 94 9.15 -15.39 3.71
N GLU A 95 8.22 -15.33 4.66
CA GLU A 95 6.78 -15.35 4.40
C GLU A 95 6.19 -13.93 4.42
N PHE A 96 5.22 -13.68 3.54
CA PHE A 96 4.61 -12.36 3.38
C PHE A 96 3.10 -12.42 3.58
N LYS A 97 2.55 -11.38 4.21
CA LYS A 97 1.11 -11.28 4.50
C LYS A 97 0.40 -10.44 3.45
N GLY A 98 -0.76 -10.91 2.98
CA GLY A 98 -1.60 -10.20 2.01
C GLY A 98 -2.49 -9.09 2.59
N VAL A 99 -2.43 -8.83 3.90
CA VAL A 99 -3.38 -7.94 4.59
C VAL A 99 -3.42 -6.52 3.99
N GLY A 100 -2.29 -5.92 3.62
CA GLY A 100 -2.28 -4.59 3.02
C GLY A 100 -2.91 -4.56 1.62
N PHE A 101 -2.66 -5.57 0.78
CA PHE A 101 -3.35 -5.72 -0.51
C PHE A 101 -4.86 -5.92 -0.34
N MET A 102 -5.27 -6.68 0.67
CA MET A 102 -6.69 -6.85 1.00
C MET A 102 -7.33 -5.52 1.41
N GLN A 103 -6.65 -4.73 2.25
CA GLN A 103 -7.16 -3.46 2.75
C GLN A 103 -7.27 -2.43 1.63
N LEU A 104 -6.21 -2.30 0.83
CA LEU A 104 -6.17 -1.37 -0.31
C LEU A 104 -7.17 -1.74 -1.41
N SER A 105 -7.33 -3.03 -1.74
CA SER A 105 -8.33 -3.44 -2.72
C SER A 105 -9.75 -3.10 -2.26
N THR A 106 -10.02 -3.18 -0.96
CA THR A 106 -11.30 -2.74 -0.40
C THR A 106 -11.46 -1.22 -0.47
N LEU A 107 -10.44 -0.45 -0.08
CA LEU A 107 -10.44 1.02 -0.15
C LEU A 107 -10.62 1.53 -1.60
N CYS A 108 -9.94 0.90 -2.56
CA CYS A 108 -10.08 1.23 -3.98
C CYS A 108 -11.49 0.86 -4.50
N ALA A 109 -12.03 -0.29 -4.11
CA ALA A 109 -13.38 -0.68 -4.53
C ALA A 109 -14.45 0.26 -3.94
N ASP A 110 -14.36 0.58 -2.64
CA ASP A 110 -15.29 1.46 -1.94
C ASP A 110 -15.23 2.91 -2.48
N SER A 111 -14.09 3.35 -3.03
CA SER A 111 -13.93 4.66 -3.70
C SER A 111 -14.31 4.68 -5.18
N GLY A 112 -14.74 3.54 -5.74
CA GLY A 112 -15.08 3.41 -7.17
C GLY A 112 -13.88 3.17 -8.09
N GLU A 113 -12.68 3.09 -7.55
CA GLU A 113 -11.42 2.78 -8.25
C GLU A 113 -11.28 1.28 -8.53
N PHE A 114 -12.30 0.67 -9.17
CA PHE A 114 -12.39 -0.78 -9.37
C PHE A 114 -11.20 -1.38 -10.13
N ALA A 115 -10.64 -0.66 -11.11
CA ALA A 115 -9.48 -1.13 -11.87
C ALA A 115 -8.23 -1.25 -10.99
N LYS A 116 -7.97 -0.26 -10.13
CA LYS A 116 -6.88 -0.32 -9.14
C LYS A 116 -7.10 -1.45 -8.14
N ALA A 117 -8.34 -1.61 -7.67
CA ALA A 117 -8.72 -2.68 -6.74
C ALA A 117 -8.43 -4.08 -7.31
N ILE A 118 -8.80 -4.33 -8.57
CA ILE A 118 -8.52 -5.60 -9.26
C ILE A 118 -7.01 -5.80 -9.47
N SER A 119 -6.29 -4.76 -9.89
CA SER A 119 -4.84 -4.82 -10.09
C SER A 119 -4.09 -5.18 -8.81
N LEU A 120 -4.49 -4.65 -7.65
CA LEU A 120 -3.93 -5.02 -6.35
C LEU A 120 -4.14 -6.51 -6.04
N CYS A 121 -5.34 -7.04 -6.27
CA CYS A 121 -5.64 -8.45 -6.07
C CYS A 121 -4.79 -9.34 -6.99
N GLN A 122 -4.65 -8.96 -8.27
CA GLN A 122 -3.82 -9.69 -9.23
C GLN A 122 -2.33 -9.68 -8.83
N ALA A 123 -1.82 -8.54 -8.38
CA ALA A 123 -0.45 -8.45 -7.87
C ALA A 123 -0.24 -9.35 -6.65
N ALA A 124 -1.21 -9.36 -5.72
CA ALA A 124 -1.15 -10.22 -4.54
C ALA A 124 -1.14 -11.71 -4.89
N ILE A 125 -1.93 -12.13 -5.89
CA ILE A 125 -1.90 -13.50 -6.45
C ILE A 125 -0.53 -13.80 -7.04
N GLY A 126 0.05 -12.88 -7.83
CA GLY A 126 1.38 -13.04 -8.41
C GLY A 126 2.50 -13.19 -7.36
N TYR A 127 2.31 -12.64 -6.17
CA TYR A 127 3.22 -12.82 -5.04
C TYR A 127 2.92 -14.07 -4.19
N GLY A 128 1.85 -14.82 -4.49
CA GLY A 128 1.43 -15.98 -3.70
C GLY A 128 0.76 -15.63 -2.37
N LEU A 129 0.21 -14.41 -2.23
CA LEU A 129 -0.39 -13.93 -0.99
C LEU A 129 -1.85 -14.41 -0.85
N GLN A 130 -2.30 -14.53 0.39
CA GLN A 130 -3.70 -14.80 0.72
C GLN A 130 -4.39 -13.59 1.37
N ASP A 131 -5.68 -13.44 1.10
CA ASP A 131 -6.51 -12.33 1.62
C ASP A 131 -7.25 -12.68 2.92
N GLY A 132 -7.03 -13.88 3.46
CA GLY A 132 -7.65 -14.38 4.68
C GLY A 132 -9.06 -14.96 4.49
N THR A 133 -9.58 -15.01 3.26
CA THR A 133 -10.86 -15.67 2.95
C THR A 133 -10.67 -17.03 2.28
N VAL A 134 -11.70 -17.89 2.33
CA VAL A 134 -11.68 -19.23 1.72
C VAL A 134 -11.40 -19.16 0.21
N SER A 135 -11.92 -18.14 -0.48
CA SER A 135 -11.74 -17.97 -1.93
C SER A 135 -10.58 -17.06 -2.31
N GLY A 136 -9.80 -16.57 -1.34
CA GLY A 136 -8.64 -15.74 -1.58
C GLY A 136 -8.93 -14.46 -2.38
N PHE A 137 -7.86 -13.95 -3.01
CA PHE A 137 -7.94 -12.77 -3.88
C PHE A 137 -8.74 -13.01 -5.17
N GLU A 138 -8.85 -14.25 -5.64
CA GLU A 138 -9.64 -14.61 -6.82
C GLU A 138 -11.14 -14.37 -6.57
N GLY A 139 -11.66 -14.86 -5.44
CA GLY A 139 -13.03 -14.58 -5.04
C GLY A 139 -13.27 -13.10 -4.77
N ARG A 140 -12.25 -12.36 -4.32
CA ARG A 140 -12.33 -10.90 -4.16
C ARG A 140 -12.45 -10.18 -5.48
N ILE A 141 -11.67 -10.56 -6.51
CA ILE A 141 -11.77 -9.99 -7.86
C ILE A 141 -13.21 -10.11 -8.38
N GLN A 142 -13.81 -11.30 -8.28
CA GLN A 142 -15.18 -11.53 -8.73
C GLN A 142 -16.21 -10.62 -8.03
N ARG A 143 -16.03 -10.36 -6.73
CA ARG A 143 -16.91 -9.44 -5.99
C ARG A 143 -16.73 -7.99 -6.43
N ILE A 144 -15.50 -7.57 -6.68
CA ILE A 144 -15.16 -6.22 -7.16
C ILE A 144 -15.73 -6.00 -8.57
N GLU A 145 -15.61 -6.98 -9.46
CA GLU A 145 -16.19 -6.93 -10.81
C GLU A 145 -17.72 -6.79 -10.78
N LYS A 146 -18.40 -7.58 -9.94
CA LYS A 146 -19.85 -7.44 -9.75
C LYS A 146 -20.24 -6.06 -9.22
N ALA A 147 -19.46 -5.50 -8.29
CA ALA A 147 -19.69 -4.16 -7.76
C ALA A 147 -19.50 -3.08 -8.83
N ARG A 148 -18.44 -3.21 -9.66
CA ARG A 148 -18.18 -2.35 -10.81
C ARG A 148 -19.34 -2.36 -11.79
N ASP A 149 -19.83 -3.55 -12.15
CA ASP A 149 -20.90 -3.68 -13.14
C ASP A 149 -22.22 -3.12 -12.61
N LYS A 150 -22.50 -3.31 -11.32
CA LYS A 150 -23.65 -2.67 -10.64
C LYS A 150 -23.53 -1.14 -10.57
N ALA A 151 -22.32 -0.59 -10.48
CA ALA A 151 -22.12 0.87 -10.46
C ALA A 151 -22.25 1.52 -11.86
N LYS A 152 -22.22 0.72 -12.94
CA LYS A 152 -22.37 1.17 -14.32
C LYS A 152 -23.80 1.09 -14.86
N GLY A 153 -24.64 0.23 -14.28
CA GLY A 153 -26.04 0.04 -14.65
C GLY A 153 -26.98 0.82 -13.76
#